data_AF-A0A2V8QKY1-F1
#
_entry.id   AF-A0A2V8QKY1-F1
#
_cell.length_a   1.000
_cell.length_b   1.000
_cell.length_c   1.000
_cell.angle_alpha   90.00
_cell.angle_beta   90.00
_cell.angle_gamma   90.00
#
_symmetry.space_group_name_H-M   'P 1'
#
loop_
_entity.id
_entity.type
_entity.pdbx_description
1 polymer ?
#
loop_
_entity_poly.entity_id
_entity_poly.type
_entity_poly.pdbx_seq_one_letter_code
_entity_poly.pdbx_strand_id
1 'polypeptide(L)'
;MKDNHIIDILDNTPLANISASELRTIHAHIEACADCRRAFEAAQVSSLLLKERANEAAQNSLNANPFFQTRVLAAWREQQASAGVWSFRRLWSATGAIVASMAATTAALAVLTFVAPATNTTNQQTAAIVPYSDESVVLDQDQNNQITNDQVISAI
;
A
#
# COMPACT_ATOMS: atom_id res chain seq x y z
N MET A 1 -8.82 -41.15 29.86
CA MET A 1 -8.80 -39.70 29.65
C MET A 1 -9.11 -39.04 30.98
N LYS A 2 -8.08 -38.70 31.77
CA LYS A 2 -8.24 -38.13 33.12
C LYS A 2 -7.85 -36.65 33.21
N ASP A 3 -7.32 -36.09 32.12
CA ASP A 3 -6.61 -34.80 32.15
C ASP A 3 -7.23 -33.73 31.23
N ASN A 4 -8.32 -34.01 30.52
CA ASN A 4 -8.99 -33.02 29.68
C ASN A 4 -10.07 -32.29 30.48
N HIS A 5 -9.64 -31.33 31.31
CA HIS A 5 -10.56 -30.38 31.91
C HIS A 5 -11.17 -29.49 30.82
N ILE A 6 -12.44 -29.12 30.97
CA ILE A 6 -13.12 -28.21 30.04
C ILE A 6 -12.51 -26.80 30.03
N ILE A 7 -11.57 -26.51 30.93
CA ILE A 7 -10.91 -25.21 31.07
C ILE A 7 -10.20 -24.85 29.76
N ASP A 8 -9.49 -25.80 29.13
CA ASP A 8 -8.84 -25.56 27.84
C ASP A 8 -9.84 -25.20 26.75
N ILE A 9 -11.05 -25.78 26.79
CA ILE A 9 -12.13 -25.45 25.84
C ILE A 9 -12.65 -24.04 26.12
N LEU A 10 -12.85 -23.67 27.39
CA LEU A 10 -13.37 -22.36 27.80
C LEU A 10 -12.38 -21.22 27.59
N ASP A 11 -11.07 -21.47 27.70
CA ASP A 11 -10.03 -20.46 27.51
C ASP A 11 -9.76 -20.18 26.03
N ASN A 12 -9.87 -21.20 25.17
CA ASN A 12 -9.57 -21.06 23.74
C ASN A 12 -10.81 -20.77 22.88
N THR A 13 -12.02 -21.06 23.37
CA THR A 13 -13.26 -20.89 22.61
C THR A 13 -14.23 -20.00 23.39
N PRO A 14 -14.64 -18.84 22.84
CA PRO A 14 -15.65 -18.02 23.47
C PRO A 14 -16.98 -18.78 23.54
N LEU A 15 -17.72 -18.63 24.65
CA LEU A 15 -18.99 -19.34 24.90
C LEU A 15 -20.01 -19.24 23.75
N ALA A 16 -20.00 -18.13 23.00
CA ALA A 16 -20.88 -17.93 21.85
C ALA A 16 -20.58 -18.85 20.66
N ASN A 17 -19.36 -19.40 20.57
CA ASN A 17 -18.89 -20.22 19.45
C ASN A 17 -18.78 -21.70 19.81
N ILE A 18 -19.21 -22.11 21.01
CA ILE A 18 -19.19 -23.52 21.40
C ILE A 18 -20.32 -24.26 20.68
N SER A 19 -20.00 -25.38 20.05
CA SER A 19 -21.00 -26.20 19.35
C SER A 19 -21.98 -26.87 20.33
N ALA A 20 -23.18 -27.20 19.85
CA ALA A 20 -24.18 -27.89 20.68
C ALA A 20 -23.69 -29.26 21.20
N SER A 21 -22.83 -29.95 20.45
CA SER A 21 -22.19 -31.20 20.88
C SER A 21 -21.17 -31.01 21.99
N GLU A 22 -20.38 -29.93 21.94
CA GLU A 22 -19.41 -29.59 22.98
C GLU A 22 -20.12 -29.13 24.25
N LEU A 23 -21.20 -28.33 24.14
CA LEU A 23 -22.02 -27.96 25.29
C LEU A 23 -22.59 -29.16 26.04
N ARG A 24 -23.08 -30.18 25.32
CA ARG A 24 -23.54 -31.44 25.94
C ARG A 24 -22.40 -32.15 26.68
N THR A 25 -21.22 -32.17 26.08
CA THR A 25 -20.03 -32.78 26.69
C THR A 25 -19.61 -32.03 27.95
N ILE A 26 -19.63 -30.70 27.91
CA ILE A 26 -19.34 -29.83 29.04
C ILE A 26 -20.35 -30.08 30.17
N HIS A 27 -21.66 -30.08 29.86
CA HIS A 27 -22.71 -30.34 30.85
C HIS A 27 -22.57 -31.71 31.51
N ALA A 28 -22.27 -32.77 30.75
CA ALA A 28 -22.01 -34.09 31.32
C ALA A 28 -20.77 -34.11 32.22
N HIS A 29 -19.73 -33.31 31.92
CA HIS A 29 -18.50 -33.27 32.70
C HIS A 29 -18.64 -32.47 34.01
N ILE A 30 -19.39 -31.37 34.02
CA ILE A 30 -19.57 -30.53 35.21
C ILE A 30 -20.42 -31.19 36.30
N GLU A 31 -21.22 -32.21 35.96
CA GLU A 31 -21.93 -33.04 36.95
C GLU A 31 -20.95 -33.86 37.80
N ALA A 32 -19.84 -34.30 37.22
CA ALA A 32 -18.84 -35.13 37.87
C ALA A 32 -17.63 -34.34 38.43
N CYS A 33 -17.39 -33.11 37.98
CA CYS A 33 -16.23 -32.30 38.37
C CYS A 33 -16.64 -30.92 38.90
N ALA A 34 -16.47 -30.71 40.21
CA ALA A 34 -16.84 -29.46 40.89
C ALA A 34 -15.98 -28.25 40.48
N ASP A 35 -14.73 -28.46 40.06
CA ASP A 35 -13.83 -27.38 39.63
C ASP A 35 -14.20 -26.91 38.22
N CYS A 36 -14.49 -27.83 37.32
CA CYS A 36 -15.01 -27.52 36.00
C CYS A 36 -16.38 -26.83 36.07
N ARG A 37 -17.25 -27.22 37.01
CA ARG A 37 -18.51 -26.51 37.25
C ARG A 37 -18.29 -25.04 37.61
N ARG A 38 -17.39 -24.77 38.57
CA ARG A 38 -17.05 -23.39 38.97
C ARG A 38 -16.42 -22.59 37.83
N ALA A 39 -15.54 -23.20 37.04
CA ALA A 39 -14.95 -22.57 35.87
C ALA A 39 -16.01 -22.20 34.81
N PHE A 40 -16.97 -23.10 34.56
CA PHE A 40 -18.06 -22.85 33.62
C PHE A 40 -19.00 -21.74 34.09
N GLU A 41 -19.36 -21.72 35.37
CA GLU A 41 -20.17 -20.64 35.96
C GLU A 41 -19.44 -19.29 35.88
N ALA A 42 -18.15 -19.26 36.21
CA ALA A 42 -17.32 -18.05 36.10
C ALA A 42 -17.23 -17.55 34.65
N ALA A 43 -17.08 -18.45 33.68
CA ALA A 43 -17.09 -18.12 32.25
C ALA A 43 -18.43 -17.54 31.80
N GLN A 44 -19.56 -18.08 32.28
CA GLN A 44 -20.88 -17.51 31.97
C GLN A 44 -21.02 -16.10 32.52
N VAL A 45 -20.69 -15.88 33.78
CA VAL A 45 -20.80 -14.56 34.43
C VAL A 45 -19.88 -13.55 33.74
N SER A 46 -18.64 -13.93 33.43
CA SER A 46 -17.69 -13.04 32.75
C SER A 46 -18.17 -12.70 31.34
N SER A 47 -18.71 -13.66 30.59
CA SER A 47 -19.26 -13.41 29.25
C SER A 47 -20.45 -12.44 29.26
N LEU A 48 -21.33 -12.56 30.26
CA LEU A 48 -22.44 -11.62 30.43
C LEU A 48 -21.95 -10.22 30.78
N LEU A 49 -20.98 -10.11 31.71
CA LEU A 49 -20.38 -8.84 32.06
C LEU A 49 -19.69 -8.19 30.86
N LEU A 50 -18.92 -8.96 30.10
CA LEU A 50 -18.25 -8.48 28.88
C LEU A 50 -19.26 -8.01 27.84
N LYS A 51 -20.38 -8.72 27.67
CA LYS A 51 -21.45 -8.31 26.77
C LYS A 51 -22.08 -6.98 27.21
N GLU A 52 -22.37 -6.81 28.49
CA GLU A 52 -22.92 -5.54 28.99
C GLU A 52 -21.92 -4.39 28.85
N ARG A 53 -20.64 -4.62 29.19
CA ARG A 53 -19.59 -3.62 29.01
C ARG A 53 -19.35 -3.28 27.54
N ALA A 54 -19.45 -4.25 26.63
CA ALA A 54 -19.35 -4.01 25.20
C ALA A 54 -20.55 -3.21 24.68
N ASN A 55 -21.76 -3.48 25.18
CA ASN A 55 -22.96 -2.74 24.83
C ASN A 55 -22.91 -1.30 25.37
N GLU A 56 -22.48 -1.12 26.62
CA GLU A 56 -22.23 0.19 27.22
C GLU A 56 -21.14 0.96 26.44
N ALA A 57 -20.04 0.30 26.09
CA ALA A 57 -18.99 0.88 25.26
C ALA A 57 -19.51 1.22 23.86
N ALA A 58 -20.39 0.43 23.26
CA ALA A 58 -21.01 0.73 21.97
C ALA A 58 -21.94 1.96 22.04
N GLN A 59 -22.77 2.04 23.07
CA GLN A 59 -23.63 3.21 23.34
C GLN A 59 -22.79 4.46 23.64
N ASN A 60 -21.72 4.32 24.41
CA ASN A 60 -20.76 5.38 24.66
C ASN A 60 -19.88 5.69 23.43
N SER A 61 -19.71 4.75 22.49
CA SER A 61 -18.98 4.96 21.24
C SER A 61 -19.79 5.75 20.20
N LEU A 62 -21.12 5.74 20.30
CA LEU A 62 -21.96 6.75 19.63
C LEU A 62 -21.71 8.16 20.20
N ASN A 63 -21.18 8.26 21.42
CA ASN A 63 -20.60 9.47 22.03
C ASN A 63 -19.07 9.52 21.95
N ALA A 64 -18.39 8.54 21.34
CA ALA A 64 -16.95 8.60 21.17
C ALA A 64 -16.65 9.73 20.19
N ASN A 65 -15.63 10.50 20.52
CA ASN A 65 -15.15 11.60 19.70
C ASN A 65 -15.00 11.12 18.24
N PRO A 66 -15.78 11.68 17.28
CA PRO A 66 -15.82 11.19 15.91
C PRO A 66 -14.47 11.29 15.19
N PHE A 67 -13.51 12.01 15.78
CA PHE A 67 -12.16 12.15 15.28
C PHE A 67 -11.16 11.16 15.87
N PHE A 68 -11.57 10.21 16.72
CA PHE A 68 -10.64 9.24 17.32
C PHE A 68 -9.92 8.43 16.23
N GLN A 69 -10.66 7.89 15.25
CA GLN A 69 -10.09 7.17 14.12
C GLN A 69 -9.10 8.05 13.34
N THR A 70 -9.48 9.30 13.07
CA THR A 70 -8.63 10.27 12.36
C THR A 70 -7.35 10.56 13.14
N ARG A 71 -7.42 10.73 14.47
CA ARG A 71 -6.26 10.99 15.34
C ARG A 71 -5.32 9.79 15.42
N VAL A 72 -5.87 8.57 15.50
CA VAL A 72 -5.06 7.34 15.50
C VAL A 72 -4.35 7.17 14.16
N LEU A 73 -5.06 7.34 13.04
CA LEU A 73 -4.45 7.25 11.70
C LEU A 73 -3.42 8.37 11.44
N ALA A 74 -3.63 9.56 12.00
CA ALA A 74 -2.66 10.64 11.93
C ALA A 74 -1.39 10.30 12.73
N ALA A 75 -1.54 9.87 13.99
CA ALA A 75 -0.42 9.48 14.85
C ALA A 75 0.39 8.31 14.25
N TRP A 76 -0.29 7.33 13.65
CA TRP A 76 0.36 6.20 13.00
C TRP A 76 1.17 6.62 11.76
N ARG A 77 0.63 7.51 10.92
CA ARG A 77 1.36 8.07 9.78
C ARG A 77 2.60 8.85 10.21
N GLU A 78 2.50 9.61 11.30
CA GLU A 78 3.63 10.36 11.86
C GLU A 78 4.74 9.44 12.38
N GLN A 79 4.37 8.31 12.99
CA GLN A 79 5.30 7.25 13.38
C GLN A 79 5.95 6.54 12.18
N GLN A 80 5.23 6.37 11.08
CA GLN A 80 5.82 5.80 9.85
C GLN A 80 6.71 6.78 9.11
N ALA A 81 6.36 8.07 9.09
CA ALA A 81 7.16 9.10 8.45
C ALA A 81 8.54 9.23 9.10
N SER A 82 8.64 9.06 10.41
CA SER A 82 9.92 9.05 11.14
C SER A 82 10.81 7.84 10.79
N ALA A 83 10.23 6.69 10.44
CA ALA A 83 10.98 5.56 9.88
C ALA A 83 11.44 5.78 8.42
N GLY A 84 10.69 6.58 7.65
CA GLY A 84 10.98 6.92 6.25
C GLY A 84 12.27 7.75 6.05
N VAL A 85 12.67 8.54 7.05
CA VAL A 85 13.90 9.36 6.98
C VAL A 85 15.15 8.47 6.89
N TRP A 86 15.15 7.34 7.60
CA TRP A 86 16.27 6.40 7.58
C TRP A 86 16.34 5.61 6.26
N SER A 87 15.19 5.21 5.70
CA SER A 87 15.14 4.50 4.42
C SER A 87 15.49 5.42 3.24
N PHE A 88 15.08 6.69 3.26
CA PHE A 88 15.43 7.67 2.23
C PHE A 88 16.94 7.92 2.16
N ARG A 89 17.62 8.03 3.32
CA ARG A 89 19.08 8.18 3.37
C ARG A 89 19.80 6.96 2.78
N ARG A 90 19.29 5.75 3.04
CA ARG A 90 19.86 4.50 2.50
C ARG A 90 19.63 4.37 1.00
N LEU A 91 18.44 4.71 0.51
CA LEU A 91 18.14 4.76 -0.92
C LEU A 91 18.98 5.82 -1.64
N TRP A 92 19.16 7.00 -1.05
CA TRP A 92 20.01 8.05 -1.62
C TRP A 92 21.47 7.61 -1.74
N SER A 93 21.99 6.82 -0.79
CA SER A 93 23.34 6.27 -0.91
C SER A 93 23.48 5.26 -2.06
N ALA A 94 22.41 4.52 -2.40
CA ALA A 94 22.42 3.53 -3.47
C ALA A 94 22.24 4.17 -4.86
N THR A 95 21.33 5.14 -4.99
CA THR A 95 21.01 5.77 -6.27
C THR A 95 21.85 7.03 -6.53
N GLY A 96 22.42 7.63 -5.50
CA GLY A 96 23.18 8.88 -5.59
C GLY A 96 24.42 8.79 -6.48
N ALA A 97 25.07 7.63 -6.57
CA ALA A 97 26.21 7.42 -7.47
C ALA A 97 25.82 7.52 -8.95
N ILE A 98 24.60 7.06 -9.31
CA ILE A 98 24.07 7.12 -10.68
C ILE A 98 23.72 8.56 -11.04
N VAL A 99 23.06 9.28 -10.12
CA VAL A 99 22.73 10.70 -10.33
C VAL A 99 24.00 11.55 -10.40
N ALA A 100 25.00 11.25 -9.56
CA ALA A 100 26.28 11.95 -9.57
C ALA A 100 27.09 11.69 -10.85
N SER A 101 27.08 10.47 -11.39
CA SER A 101 27.79 10.17 -12.65
C SER A 101 27.14 10.88 -13.84
N MET A 102 25.81 10.92 -13.89
CA MET A 102 25.06 11.65 -14.93
C MET A 102 25.25 13.17 -14.80
N ALA A 103 25.33 13.71 -13.58
CA ALA A 103 25.65 15.12 -13.36
C ALA A 103 27.11 15.46 -13.70
N ALA A 104 28.05 14.53 -13.45
CA ALA A 104 29.45 14.73 -13.79
C ALA A 104 29.67 14.71 -15.31
N THR A 105 28.98 13.84 -16.05
CA THR A 105 29.07 13.81 -17.52
C THR A 105 28.44 15.04 -18.15
N THR A 106 27.30 15.52 -17.65
CA THR A 106 26.70 16.77 -18.16
C THR A 106 27.56 17.99 -17.84
N ALA A 107 28.17 18.05 -16.65
CA ALA A 107 29.13 19.10 -16.31
C ALA A 107 30.38 19.05 -17.20
N ALA A 108 30.93 17.87 -17.45
CA ALA A 108 32.09 17.70 -18.33
C ALA A 108 31.79 18.09 -19.78
N LEU A 109 30.61 17.70 -20.31
CA LEU A 109 30.14 18.12 -21.63
C LEU A 109 29.96 19.64 -21.71
N ALA A 110 29.40 20.26 -20.67
CA ALA A 110 29.26 21.72 -20.61
C ALA A 110 30.62 22.44 -20.59
N VAL A 111 31.59 21.94 -19.82
CA VAL A 111 32.95 22.52 -19.81
C VAL A 111 33.60 22.37 -21.19
N LEU A 112 33.46 21.22 -21.86
CA LEU A 112 33.98 21.01 -23.20
C LEU A 112 33.33 21.92 -24.24
N THR A 113 32.04 22.20 -24.14
CA THR A 113 31.35 23.13 -25.07
C THR A 113 31.69 24.59 -24.82
N PHE A 114 31.99 25.00 -23.59
CA PHE A 114 32.29 26.40 -23.26
C PHE A 114 33.78 26.76 -23.24
N VAL A 115 34.70 25.80 -23.10
CA VAL A 115 36.17 26.06 -22.98
C VAL A 115 36.95 25.68 -24.24
N ALA A 116 36.40 24.87 -25.15
CA ALA A 116 37.06 24.59 -26.42
C ALA A 116 36.92 25.80 -27.39
N PRO A 117 38.02 26.43 -27.83
CA PRO A 117 37.94 27.45 -28.86
C PRO A 117 37.52 26.77 -30.17
N ALA A 118 36.54 27.36 -30.86
CA ALA A 118 36.18 26.96 -32.21
C ALA A 118 37.41 27.11 -33.13
N THR A 119 38.10 26.00 -33.38
CA THR A 119 39.02 25.92 -34.52
C THR A 119 38.16 25.93 -35.77
N ASN A 120 37.97 27.12 -36.33
CA ASN A 120 37.52 27.31 -37.69
C ASN A 120 38.54 26.66 -38.63
N THR A 121 38.36 25.38 -38.93
CA THR A 121 38.98 24.74 -40.08
C THR A 121 37.89 24.03 -40.86
N THR A 122 37.45 24.73 -41.90
CA THR A 122 36.84 24.21 -43.11
C THR A 122 37.43 22.85 -43.47
N ASN A 123 36.69 21.78 -43.18
CA ASN A 123 36.71 20.56 -43.97
C ASN A 123 35.31 19.97 -43.92
N GLN A 124 34.63 20.08 -45.06
CA GLN A 124 33.45 19.32 -45.38
C GLN A 124 33.76 17.83 -45.22
N GLN A 125 33.11 17.20 -44.25
CA GLN A 125 32.57 15.86 -44.43
C GLN A 125 31.17 15.84 -43.82
N THR A 126 30.23 16.26 -44.65
CA THR A 126 28.80 16.12 -44.46
C THR A 126 28.48 14.63 -44.33
N ALA A 127 28.35 14.12 -43.10
CA ALA A 127 27.46 12.99 -42.87
C ALA A 127 26.05 13.54 -43.08
N ALA A 128 25.35 13.05 -44.10
CA ALA A 128 24.01 13.51 -44.47
C ALA A 128 23.04 13.25 -43.31
N ILE A 129 22.85 14.26 -42.46
CA ILE A 129 21.70 14.35 -41.56
C ILE A 129 20.63 15.03 -42.39
N VAL A 130 19.71 14.22 -42.93
CA VAL A 130 18.43 14.71 -43.44
C VAL A 130 17.76 15.45 -42.29
N PRO A 131 17.43 16.75 -42.43
CA PRO A 131 16.61 17.42 -41.44
C PRO A 131 15.18 16.87 -41.60
N TYR A 132 14.84 15.88 -40.79
CA TYR A 132 13.44 15.50 -40.61
C TYR A 132 12.82 16.58 -39.70
N SER A 133 12.39 17.67 -40.34
CA SER A 133 11.48 18.66 -39.74
C SER A 133 10.07 18.08 -39.90
N ASP A 134 9.36 17.88 -38.79
CA ASP A 134 7.98 17.32 -38.74
C ASP A 134 6.91 18.20 -39.44
N GLU A 135 7.31 19.24 -40.16
CA GLU A 135 6.42 20.17 -40.85
C GLU A 135 6.49 20.08 -42.39
N SER A 136 7.32 19.20 -42.98
CA SER A 136 7.45 19.06 -44.45
C SER A 136 6.68 17.87 -45.07
N VAL A 137 5.93 17.09 -44.28
CA VAL A 137 5.17 15.89 -44.74
C VAL A 137 3.68 16.18 -45.00
N VAL A 138 3.27 17.45 -45.06
CA VAL A 138 1.83 17.81 -45.19
C VAL A 138 1.50 18.59 -46.47
N LEU A 139 2.48 19.00 -47.30
CA LEU A 139 2.20 19.91 -48.42
C LEU A 139 2.79 19.50 -49.79
N ASP A 140 3.23 18.26 -49.97
CA ASP A 140 3.75 17.82 -51.27
C ASP A 140 3.37 16.37 -51.59
N GLN A 141 2.10 16.14 -51.93
CA GLN A 141 1.75 15.20 -53.00
C GLN A 141 0.31 15.42 -53.47
N ASP A 142 0.13 16.46 -54.29
CA ASP A 142 -0.95 16.48 -55.27
C ASP A 142 -0.64 15.44 -56.35
N GLN A 143 -1.70 14.80 -56.87
CA GLN A 143 -1.76 13.93 -58.04
C GLN A 143 -1.21 12.50 -57.90
N ASN A 144 -2.09 11.52 -57.60
CA ASN A 144 -2.81 10.75 -58.63
C ASN A 144 -3.52 9.52 -58.02
N ASN A 145 -4.86 9.52 -58.08
CA ASN A 145 -5.78 8.37 -58.08
C ASN A 145 -5.67 7.30 -56.95
N GLN A 146 -6.54 7.39 -55.94
CA GLN A 146 -7.82 6.66 -55.95
C GLN A 146 -8.68 7.06 -54.74
N ILE A 147 -9.89 7.50 -55.06
CA ILE A 147 -10.93 7.87 -54.13
C ILE A 147 -11.51 6.58 -53.53
N THR A 148 -11.54 6.46 -52.20
CA THR A 148 -12.60 5.72 -51.53
C THR A 148 -12.90 6.43 -50.22
N ASN A 149 -14.07 7.07 -50.21
CA ASN A 149 -14.67 7.77 -49.10
C ASN A 149 -14.71 6.87 -47.87
N ASP A 150 -14.08 7.29 -46.78
CA ASP A 150 -14.59 7.16 -45.41
C ASP A 150 -13.68 7.93 -44.43
N GLN A 151 -13.51 9.23 -44.69
CA GLN A 151 -13.15 10.21 -43.66
C GLN A 151 -14.42 10.93 -43.23
N VAL A 152 -14.96 10.60 -42.06
CA VAL A 152 -15.60 11.59 -41.18
C VAL A 152 -15.24 11.24 -39.74
N ILE A 153 -14.31 12.00 -39.16
CA ILE A 153 -14.28 12.26 -37.73
C ILE A 153 -15.45 13.23 -37.47
N SER A 154 -16.51 12.73 -36.86
CA SER A 154 -17.52 13.58 -36.22
C SER A 154 -16.97 13.98 -34.84
N ALA A 155 -16.37 15.16 -34.76
CA ALA A 155 -16.23 15.88 -33.51
C ALA A 155 -17.37 16.89 -33.40
N ILE A 156 -18.35 16.58 -32.54
CA ILE A 156 -18.98 17.53 -31.62
C ILE A 156 -18.98 16.85 -30.26
#